data_AF-A0A7S3UZ78-F1
#
_entry.id   AF-A0A7S3UZ78-F1
#
_cell.length_a   1.000
_cell.length_b   1.000
_cell.length_c   1.000
_cell.angle_alpha   90.00
_cell.angle_beta   90.00
_cell.angle_gamma   90.00
#
_symmetry.space_group_name_H-M   'P 1'
#
loop_
_entity.id
_entity.type
_entity.pdbx_description
1 polymer ?
#
loop_
_entity_poly.entity_id
_entity_poly.type
_entity_poly.pdbx_seq_one_letter_code
_entity_poly.pdbx_strand_id
1 'polypeptide(L)'
;EEGPGGEVPRLMLLSGPNMGGKSTLLRQTCLLAVLAQCGSFVPAEALALSPVDRVFTRLGATDRILSGESTFFVELGEAAAVLAGATRDSLVILDELGRGTSTFDGTAIAHAVVEHLVRRAGCRALFATHYHSLVADWGRRPGVALGHMSCHVDADGGGGGGDQQVTFLYKLAPGSSPKSYGLNVARLARLPAPVLRLAAAKSAEFEALMARHAQGGAEAAAGGAQGPG
;
A
#
# COMPACT_ATOMS: atom_id res chain seq x y z
N GLU A 1 14.58 16.46 -12.66
CA GLU A 1 15.14 17.58 -11.88
C GLU A 1 15.38 17.08 -10.46
N GLU A 2 16.64 16.96 -10.05
CA GLU A 2 17.02 16.64 -8.68
C GLU A 2 17.26 17.95 -7.93
N GLY A 3 16.45 18.19 -6.89
CA GLY A 3 16.66 19.30 -5.97
C GLY A 3 17.86 19.06 -5.04
N PRO A 4 18.43 20.11 -4.44
CA PRO A 4 19.66 20.02 -3.66
C PRO A 4 19.41 19.30 -2.34
N GLY A 5 20.15 18.21 -2.07
CA GLY A 5 20.32 17.63 -0.72
C GLY A 5 19.19 16.73 -0.19
N GLY A 6 18.18 16.39 -0.99
CA GLY A 6 17.14 15.43 -0.59
C GLY A 6 17.60 13.99 -0.79
N GLU A 7 17.69 13.21 0.27
CA GLU A 7 17.95 11.77 0.18
C GLU A 7 16.88 11.10 -0.69
N VAL A 8 17.30 10.40 -1.76
CA VAL A 8 16.36 9.71 -2.67
C VAL A 8 15.56 8.69 -1.85
N PRO A 9 14.22 8.72 -1.90
CA PRO A 9 13.39 7.78 -1.14
C PRO A 9 13.75 6.34 -1.48
N ARG A 10 13.99 5.54 -0.44
CA ARG A 10 14.32 4.12 -0.59
C ARG A 10 13.10 3.23 -0.47
N LEU A 11 12.04 3.70 0.18
CA LEU A 11 10.78 2.99 0.30
C LEU A 11 9.68 3.73 -0.46
N MET A 12 8.86 3.01 -1.21
CA MET A 12 7.63 3.53 -1.79
C MET A 12 6.42 2.85 -1.14
N LEU A 13 5.51 3.66 -0.59
CA LEU A 13 4.17 3.21 -0.21
C LEU A 13 3.26 3.27 -1.44
N LEU A 14 2.81 2.11 -1.88
CA LEU A 14 1.98 1.94 -3.06
C LEU A 14 0.50 1.77 -2.66
N SER A 15 -0.32 2.72 -3.07
CA SER A 15 -1.76 2.73 -2.84
C SER A 15 -2.55 2.50 -4.14
N GLY A 16 -3.88 2.44 -4.03
CA GLY A 16 -4.79 2.30 -5.16
C GLY A 16 -5.58 0.99 -5.13
N PRO A 17 -6.54 0.82 -6.05
CA PRO A 17 -7.49 -0.30 -6.04
C PRO A 17 -6.80 -1.66 -6.25
N ASN A 18 -7.39 -2.74 -5.75
CA ASN A 18 -6.85 -4.11 -5.93
C ASN A 18 -6.72 -4.50 -7.40
N MET A 19 -7.65 -4.06 -8.23
CA MET A 19 -7.63 -4.27 -9.67
C MET A 19 -6.76 -3.26 -10.42
N GLY A 20 -6.04 -2.36 -9.73
CA GLY A 20 -5.20 -1.33 -10.35
C GLY A 20 -3.84 -1.83 -10.87
N GLY A 21 -3.50 -3.10 -10.66
CA GLY A 21 -2.22 -3.68 -11.12
C GLY A 21 -1.07 -3.57 -10.12
N LYS A 22 -1.34 -3.30 -8.83
CA LYS A 22 -0.30 -3.23 -7.78
C LYS A 22 0.57 -4.50 -7.75
N SER A 23 -0.04 -5.68 -7.58
CA SER A 23 0.71 -6.94 -7.52
C SER A 23 1.48 -7.25 -8.80
N THR A 24 0.99 -6.81 -9.97
CA THR A 24 1.72 -6.92 -11.24
C THR A 24 2.98 -6.06 -11.22
N LEU A 25 2.88 -4.80 -10.81
CA LEU A 25 4.02 -3.89 -10.67
C LEU A 25 5.06 -4.43 -9.67
N LEU A 26 4.62 -4.95 -8.52
CA LEU A 26 5.48 -5.55 -7.51
C LEU A 26 6.27 -6.74 -8.07
N ARG A 27 5.57 -7.68 -8.74
CA ARG A 27 6.20 -8.85 -9.37
C ARG A 27 7.15 -8.46 -10.50
N GLN A 28 6.74 -7.52 -11.35
CA GLN A 28 7.56 -7.00 -12.44
C GLN A 28 8.87 -6.43 -11.90
N THR A 29 8.83 -5.65 -10.81
CA THR A 29 10.03 -5.09 -10.18
C THR A 29 11.01 -6.18 -9.72
N CYS A 30 10.48 -7.26 -9.09
CA CYS A 30 11.31 -8.41 -8.70
C CYS A 30 11.98 -9.07 -9.92
N LEU A 31 11.19 -9.34 -10.96
CA LEU A 31 11.65 -10.03 -12.15
C LEU A 31 12.71 -9.23 -12.91
N LEU A 32 12.53 -7.90 -13.01
CA LEU A 32 13.52 -7.02 -13.64
C LEU A 32 14.87 -7.07 -12.91
N ALA A 33 14.86 -7.04 -11.57
CA ALA A 33 16.09 -7.14 -10.78
C ALA A 33 16.81 -8.47 -10.99
N VAL A 34 16.07 -9.58 -10.99
CA VAL A 34 16.63 -10.92 -11.21
C VAL A 34 17.19 -11.07 -12.62
N LEU A 35 16.42 -10.72 -13.66
CA LEU A 35 16.85 -10.84 -15.05
C LEU A 35 18.12 -10.03 -15.33
N ALA A 36 18.18 -8.78 -14.86
CA ALA A 36 19.34 -7.93 -15.01
C ALA A 36 20.58 -8.53 -14.35
N GLN A 37 20.46 -9.07 -13.13
CA GLN A 37 21.59 -9.69 -12.42
C GLN A 37 21.98 -11.07 -12.94
N CYS A 38 21.09 -11.76 -13.68
CA CYS A 38 21.44 -12.94 -14.46
C CYS A 38 22.18 -12.60 -15.77
N GLY A 39 22.36 -11.32 -16.10
CA GLY A 39 22.95 -10.87 -17.37
C GLY A 39 22.01 -10.97 -18.58
N SER A 40 20.70 -11.13 -18.35
CA SER A 40 19.70 -11.14 -19.41
C SER A 40 19.31 -9.71 -19.81
N PHE A 41 18.86 -9.55 -21.05
CA PHE A 41 18.04 -8.40 -21.41
C PHE A 41 16.78 -8.36 -20.55
N VAL A 42 16.26 -7.15 -20.35
CA VAL A 42 15.06 -6.89 -19.55
C VAL A 42 13.96 -6.29 -20.43
N PRO A 43 12.67 -6.56 -20.14
CA PRO A 43 11.54 -5.96 -20.86
C PRO A 43 11.31 -4.51 -20.41
N ALA A 44 12.25 -3.61 -20.75
CA ALA A 44 12.17 -2.17 -20.50
C ALA A 44 12.90 -1.40 -21.61
N GLU A 45 12.49 -0.17 -21.87
CA GLU A 45 13.21 0.73 -22.79
C GLU A 45 14.63 1.05 -22.29
N ALA A 46 14.78 1.19 -20.96
CA ALA A 46 16.07 1.31 -20.27
C ALA A 46 15.93 0.83 -18.82
N LEU A 47 17.03 0.36 -18.23
CA LEU A 47 17.10 0.00 -16.81
C LEU A 47 18.45 0.42 -16.22
N ALA A 48 18.40 1.22 -15.16
CA ALA A 48 19.52 1.46 -14.27
C ALA A 48 19.26 0.73 -12.95
N LEU A 49 20.15 -0.18 -12.57
CA LEU A 49 19.99 -1.03 -11.40
C LEU A 49 21.25 -0.94 -10.53
N SER A 50 21.05 -0.73 -9.23
CA SER A 50 22.09 -1.00 -8.23
C SER A 50 22.02 -2.47 -7.83
N PRO A 51 23.15 -3.18 -7.68
CA PRO A 51 23.16 -4.58 -7.27
C PRO A 51 22.34 -4.83 -6.01
N VAL A 52 21.56 -5.90 -6.05
CA VAL A 52 20.66 -6.41 -5.02
C VAL A 52 21.25 -7.70 -4.49
N ASP A 53 21.52 -7.75 -3.18
CA ASP A 53 22.08 -8.93 -2.52
C ASP A 53 21.00 -10.02 -2.28
N ARG A 54 19.77 -9.60 -1.97
CA ARG A 54 18.63 -10.49 -1.75
C ARG A 54 17.31 -9.78 -2.09
N VAL A 55 16.41 -10.52 -2.74
CA VAL A 55 15.02 -10.11 -2.95
C VAL A 55 14.14 -10.79 -1.90
N PHE A 56 13.47 -9.99 -1.08
CA PHE A 56 12.46 -10.46 -0.13
C PHE A 56 11.08 -10.16 -0.67
N THR A 57 10.19 -11.15 -0.62
CA THR A 57 8.81 -10.99 -1.10
C THR A 57 7.80 -11.53 -0.12
N ARG A 58 6.79 -10.74 0.17
CA ARG A 58 5.48 -11.19 0.65
C ARG A 58 4.46 -10.80 -0.41
N LEU A 59 4.13 -11.72 -1.31
CA LEU A 59 3.25 -11.47 -2.46
C LEU A 59 1.98 -12.33 -2.38
N GLY A 60 1.09 -11.98 -1.45
CA GLY A 60 -0.18 -12.67 -1.24
C GLY A 60 -0.03 -14.09 -0.66
N ALA A 61 -1.07 -14.54 0.04
CA ALA A 61 -1.14 -15.90 0.55
C ALA A 61 -1.72 -16.84 -0.51
N THR A 62 -0.97 -17.85 -0.92
CA THR A 62 -1.60 -19.13 -1.30
C THR A 62 -1.96 -19.81 0.01
N ASP A 63 -3.24 -20.06 0.27
CA ASP A 63 -3.68 -20.68 1.52
C ASP A 63 -2.96 -22.01 1.74
N ARG A 64 -2.15 -22.07 2.80
CA ARG A 64 -1.57 -23.33 3.28
C ARG A 64 -2.57 -24.00 4.22
N ILE A 65 -3.73 -24.36 3.69
CA ILE A 65 -4.80 -25.03 4.47
C ILE A 65 -4.27 -26.31 5.16
N LEU A 66 -3.30 -26.97 4.52
CA LEU A 66 -2.73 -28.24 4.98
C LEU A 66 -1.72 -28.11 6.14
N SER A 67 -1.22 -26.92 6.48
CA SER A 67 -0.19 -26.77 7.54
C SER A 67 -0.74 -26.48 8.93
N GLY A 68 -2.06 -26.26 9.09
CA GLY A 68 -2.67 -25.98 10.40
C GLY A 68 -2.25 -24.64 11.04
N GLU A 69 -1.45 -23.83 10.35
CA GLU A 69 -1.00 -22.52 10.81
C GLU A 69 -1.97 -21.44 10.31
N SER A 70 -2.24 -20.44 11.16
CA SER A 70 -3.00 -19.26 10.74
C SER A 70 -2.27 -18.55 9.60
N THR A 71 -3.01 -18.13 8.57
CA THR A 71 -2.47 -17.34 7.45
C THR A 71 -1.76 -16.08 7.94
N PHE A 72 -2.25 -15.49 9.02
CA PHE A 72 -1.62 -14.34 9.67
C PHE A 72 -0.29 -14.68 10.34
N PHE A 73 -0.16 -15.87 10.94
CA PHE A 73 1.10 -16.32 11.55
C PHE A 73 2.18 -16.51 10.48
N VAL A 74 1.84 -17.15 9.36
CA VAL A 74 2.76 -17.33 8.22
C VAL A 74 3.20 -15.97 7.67
N GLU A 75 2.26 -15.04 7.50
CA GLU A 75 2.53 -13.68 7.05
C GLU A 75 3.50 -12.92 7.98
N LEU A 76 3.31 -13.04 9.30
CA LEU A 76 4.24 -12.43 10.26
C LEU A 76 5.59 -13.13 10.29
N GLY A 77 5.65 -14.44 10.08
CA GLY A 77 6.90 -15.18 9.93
C GLY A 77 7.72 -14.72 8.73
N GLU A 78 7.06 -14.49 7.59
CA GLU A 78 7.68 -13.91 6.39
C GLU A 78 8.20 -12.50 6.68
N ALA A 79 7.40 -11.65 7.31
CA ALA A 79 7.84 -10.31 7.71
C ALA A 79 9.04 -10.37 8.67
N ALA A 80 9.04 -11.25 9.67
CA ALA A 80 10.15 -11.44 10.59
C ALA A 80 11.44 -11.84 9.87
N ALA A 81 11.35 -12.74 8.88
CA ALA A 81 12.49 -13.12 8.04
C ALA A 81 13.05 -11.93 7.24
N VAL A 82 12.18 -11.05 6.71
CA VAL A 82 12.60 -9.79 6.09
C VAL A 82 13.34 -8.91 7.09
N LEU A 83 12.75 -8.63 8.25
CA LEU A 83 13.32 -7.70 9.23
C LEU A 83 14.67 -8.17 9.79
N ALA A 84 14.86 -9.49 9.91
CA ALA A 84 16.09 -10.09 10.40
C ALA A 84 17.20 -10.15 9.34
N GLY A 85 16.84 -10.31 8.07
CA GLY A 85 17.79 -10.61 7.00
C GLY A 85 18.05 -9.48 6.01
N ALA A 86 17.22 -8.44 5.96
CA ALA A 86 17.36 -7.36 4.99
C ALA A 86 18.57 -6.48 5.30
N THR A 87 19.37 -6.24 4.26
CA THR A 87 20.50 -5.30 4.30
C THR A 87 20.14 -4.02 3.54
N ARG A 88 21.02 -3.02 3.59
CA ARG A 88 20.88 -1.78 2.81
C ARG A 88 20.76 -2.02 1.30
N ASP A 89 21.33 -3.12 0.81
CA ASP A 89 21.35 -3.47 -0.61
C ASP A 89 20.22 -4.43 -1.00
N SER A 90 19.39 -4.86 -0.04
CA SER A 90 18.26 -5.72 -0.34
C SER A 90 17.12 -4.99 -1.05
N LEU A 91 16.34 -5.75 -1.81
CA LEU A 91 15.06 -5.33 -2.39
C LEU A 91 13.93 -6.02 -1.62
N VAL A 92 13.08 -5.23 -0.96
CA VAL A 92 11.97 -5.73 -0.14
C VAL A 92 10.65 -5.40 -0.79
N ILE A 93 9.80 -6.41 -0.98
CA ILE A 93 8.50 -6.26 -1.62
C ILE A 93 7.43 -6.83 -0.70
N LEU A 94 6.56 -5.96 -0.19
CA LEU A 94 5.48 -6.31 0.74
C LEU A 94 4.14 -5.96 0.12
N ASP A 95 3.27 -6.95 -0.07
CA ASP A 95 1.90 -6.76 -0.55
C ASP A 95 0.93 -7.00 0.61
N GLU A 96 0.26 -5.95 1.08
CA GLU A 96 -0.89 -6.01 2.01
C GLU A 96 -0.59 -6.66 3.38
N LEU A 97 0.57 -6.34 3.97
CA LEU A 97 0.95 -6.82 5.30
C LEU A 97 -0.05 -6.32 6.37
N GLY A 98 -0.51 -7.22 7.25
CA GLY A 98 -1.41 -6.93 8.37
C GLY A 98 -2.89 -7.25 8.11
N ARG A 99 -3.25 -7.77 6.94
CA ARG A 99 -4.65 -7.99 6.56
C ARG A 99 -5.37 -9.06 7.41
N GLY A 100 -4.65 -10.07 7.89
CA GLY A 100 -5.23 -11.23 8.59
C GLY A 100 -5.65 -10.99 10.05
N THR A 101 -5.62 -9.75 10.55
CA THR A 101 -5.90 -9.41 11.95
C THR A 101 -6.81 -8.18 12.09
N SER A 102 -7.03 -7.70 13.31
CA SER A 102 -7.77 -6.48 13.59
C SER A 102 -7.17 -5.29 12.81
N THR A 103 -8.00 -4.36 12.34
CA THR A 103 -7.53 -3.21 11.55
C THR A 103 -6.49 -2.37 12.29
N PHE A 104 -6.66 -2.21 13.61
CA PHE A 104 -5.73 -1.45 14.45
C PHE A 104 -4.39 -2.16 14.59
N ASP A 105 -4.39 -3.46 14.93
CA ASP A 105 -3.15 -4.22 15.06
C ASP A 105 -2.41 -4.34 13.72
N GLY A 106 -3.15 -4.60 12.64
CA GLY A 106 -2.58 -4.69 11.30
C GLY A 106 -1.93 -3.38 10.85
N THR A 107 -2.57 -2.24 11.10
CA THR A 107 -2.00 -0.91 10.83
C THR A 107 -0.75 -0.65 11.68
N ALA A 108 -0.80 -0.98 12.97
CA ALA A 108 0.33 -0.76 13.89
C ALA A 108 1.55 -1.60 13.51
N ILE A 109 1.34 -2.87 13.18
CA ILE A 109 2.40 -3.77 12.70
C ILE A 109 2.98 -3.26 11.38
N ALA A 110 2.14 -2.91 10.41
CA ALA A 110 2.59 -2.35 9.14
C ALA A 110 3.42 -1.07 9.34
N HIS A 111 2.99 -0.18 10.25
CA HIS A 111 3.73 1.02 10.60
C HIS A 111 5.12 0.69 11.20
N ALA A 112 5.19 -0.24 12.15
CA ALA A 112 6.44 -0.65 12.76
C ALA A 112 7.42 -1.26 11.73
N VAL A 113 6.89 -2.04 10.78
CA VAL A 113 7.69 -2.60 9.68
C VAL A 113 8.24 -1.52 8.77
N VAL A 114 7.43 -0.55 8.35
CA VAL A 114 7.89 0.59 7.53
C VAL A 114 9.00 1.37 8.26
N GLU A 115 8.80 1.66 9.55
CA GLU A 115 9.80 2.36 10.38
C GLU A 115 11.13 1.61 10.40
N HIS A 116 11.11 0.29 10.58
CA HIS A 116 12.32 -0.54 10.58
C HIS A 116 13.01 -0.56 9.22
N LEU A 117 12.26 -0.76 8.14
CA LEU A 117 12.83 -0.80 6.78
C LEU A 117 13.49 0.54 6.41
N VAL A 118 12.88 1.66 6.78
CA VAL A 118 13.41 3.00 6.51
C VAL A 118 14.61 3.31 7.39
N ARG A 119 14.50 3.15 8.71
CA ARG A 119 15.50 3.67 9.67
C ARG A 119 16.60 2.69 10.03
N ARG A 120 16.32 1.39 10.02
CA ARG A 120 17.27 0.35 10.44
C ARG A 120 17.90 -0.34 9.25
N ALA A 121 17.07 -0.90 8.36
CA ALA A 121 17.58 -1.61 7.19
C ALA A 121 18.13 -0.64 6.12
N GLY A 122 17.45 0.49 5.89
CA GLY A 122 17.82 1.44 4.84
C GLY A 122 17.79 0.82 3.44
N CYS A 123 16.97 -0.22 3.26
CA CYS A 123 16.87 -1.02 2.05
C CYS A 123 15.95 -0.39 1.01
N ARG A 124 16.02 -0.87 -0.23
CA ARG A 124 15.05 -0.50 -1.26
C ARG A 124 13.78 -1.30 -1.06
N ALA A 125 12.62 -0.65 -1.00
CA ALA A 125 11.36 -1.32 -0.70
C ALA A 125 10.16 -0.80 -1.49
N LEU A 126 9.28 -1.71 -1.93
CA LEU A 126 7.92 -1.40 -2.36
C LEU A 126 6.94 -2.05 -1.38
N PHE A 127 6.07 -1.24 -0.77
CA PHE A 127 5.06 -1.71 0.15
C PHE A 127 3.68 -1.30 -0.37
N ALA A 128 2.92 -2.26 -0.90
CA ALA A 128 1.53 -2.05 -1.25
C ALA A 128 0.62 -2.19 -0.01
N THR A 129 -0.22 -1.19 0.22
CA THR A 129 -1.07 -1.14 1.42
C THR A 129 -2.46 -0.58 1.14
N HIS A 130 -3.41 -0.95 2.00
CA HIS A 130 -4.76 -0.37 2.08
C HIS A 130 -4.92 0.59 3.25
N TYR A 131 -3.91 0.69 4.11
CA TYR A 131 -3.98 1.55 5.28
C TYR A 131 -3.73 3.00 4.87
N HIS A 132 -4.81 3.74 4.65
CA HIS A 132 -4.75 5.17 4.33
C HIS A 132 -4.09 6.00 5.44
N SER A 133 -4.28 5.61 6.71
CA SER A 133 -3.58 6.19 7.85
C SER A 133 -2.07 6.08 7.72
N LEU A 134 -1.56 4.90 7.35
CA LEU A 134 -0.13 4.67 7.12
C LEU A 134 0.40 5.56 5.99
N VAL A 135 -0.34 5.67 4.88
CA VAL A 135 0.04 6.54 3.75
C VAL A 135 0.05 8.01 4.16
N ALA A 136 -0.92 8.46 4.95
CA ALA A 136 -1.00 9.83 5.45
C ALA A 136 0.16 10.17 6.41
N ASP A 137 0.46 9.28 7.35
CA ASP A 137 1.48 9.48 8.38
C ASP A 137 2.91 9.52 7.81
N TRP A 138 3.16 8.74 6.75
CA TRP A 138 4.47 8.62 6.12
C TRP A 138 4.67 9.53 4.91
N GLY A 139 3.61 10.08 4.33
CA GLY A 139 3.66 10.87 3.10
C GLY A 139 4.52 12.13 3.15
N ARG A 140 4.91 12.58 4.35
CA ARG A 140 5.76 13.77 4.55
C ARG A 140 7.12 13.44 5.17
N ARG A 141 7.41 12.15 5.42
CA ARG A 141 8.65 11.73 6.10
C ARG A 141 9.76 11.51 5.07
N PRO A 142 11.01 11.88 5.39
CA PRO A 142 12.14 11.61 4.51
C PRO A 142 12.34 10.10 4.32
N GLY A 143 12.87 9.72 3.16
CA GLY A 143 13.13 8.31 2.82
C GLY A 143 11.92 7.53 2.31
N VAL A 144 10.72 8.11 2.33
CA VAL A 144 9.48 7.49 1.82
C VAL A 144 8.87 8.29 0.67
N ALA A 145 8.60 7.62 -0.44
CA ALA A 145 7.81 8.13 -1.55
C ALA A 145 6.40 7.57 -1.50
N LEU A 146 5.43 8.35 -1.97
CA LEU A 146 4.07 7.86 -2.22
C LEU A 146 3.88 7.59 -3.71
N GLY A 147 3.31 6.42 -4.01
CA GLY A 147 2.85 6.06 -5.34
C GLY A 147 1.44 5.50 -5.30
N HIS A 148 0.73 5.60 -6.42
CA HIS A 148 -0.56 4.95 -6.59
C HIS A 148 -0.77 4.46 -8.01
N MET A 149 -1.56 3.40 -8.16
CA MET A 149 -2.04 2.96 -9.47
C MET A 149 -3.25 3.81 -9.90
N SER A 150 -3.09 4.57 -10.98
CA SER A 150 -4.09 5.51 -11.47
C SER A 150 -5.36 4.83 -11.99
N CYS A 151 -6.47 5.52 -11.83
CA CYS A 151 -7.76 5.15 -12.39
C CYS A 151 -8.51 6.41 -12.81
N HIS A 152 -9.39 6.25 -13.78
CA HIS A 152 -10.30 7.28 -14.26
C HIS A 152 -11.72 6.93 -13.81
N VAL A 153 -12.49 7.94 -13.39
CA VAL A 153 -13.90 7.79 -13.03
C VAL A 153 -14.66 8.69 -13.99
N ASP A 154 -15.46 8.09 -14.86
CA ASP A 154 -16.36 8.85 -15.73
C ASP A 154 -17.51 9.39 -14.87
N ALA A 155 -17.56 10.73 -14.75
CA ALA A 155 -18.60 11.42 -14.01
C ALA A 155 -19.94 11.46 -14.78
N ASP A 156 -19.86 11.43 -16.12
CA ASP A 156 -20.99 11.49 -17.04
C ASP A 156 -21.17 10.11 -17.67
N GLY A 157 -21.98 9.25 -17.04
CA GLY A 157 -22.34 7.95 -17.59
C GLY A 157 -23.00 8.10 -18.96
N GLY A 158 -22.22 7.90 -20.02
CA GLY A 158 -22.68 7.88 -21.41
C GLY A 158 -23.60 6.70 -21.66
N GLY A 159 -24.87 6.83 -21.27
CA GLY A 159 -25.89 5.82 -21.49
C GLY A 159 -26.93 5.75 -20.38
N GLY A 160 -27.86 6.72 -20.36
CA GLY A 160 -29.22 6.54 -19.84
C GLY A 160 -29.44 6.14 -18.36
N GLY A 161 -28.40 6.02 -17.53
CA GLY A 161 -28.58 5.50 -16.18
C GLY A 161 -27.42 5.77 -15.24
N GLY A 162 -27.06 7.04 -15.02
CA GLY A 162 -26.40 7.56 -13.79
C GLY A 162 -25.19 6.83 -13.19
N ASP A 163 -24.59 5.86 -13.87
CA ASP A 163 -23.59 4.97 -13.30
C ASP A 163 -22.18 5.50 -13.60
N GLN A 164 -21.46 5.87 -12.54
CA GLN A 164 -20.03 6.20 -12.61
C GLN A 164 -19.24 4.93 -12.95
N GLN A 165 -18.64 4.91 -14.13
CA GLN A 165 -17.76 3.83 -14.59
C GLN A 165 -16.32 4.12 -14.15
N VAL A 166 -15.63 3.10 -13.63
CA VAL A 166 -14.22 3.20 -13.25
C VAL A 166 -13.36 2.43 -14.22
N THR A 167 -12.39 3.12 -14.80
CA THR A 167 -11.41 2.58 -15.73
C THR A 167 -10.04 2.53 -15.04
N PHE A 168 -9.48 1.33 -14.89
CA PHE A 168 -8.13 1.14 -14.34
C PHE A 168 -7.09 1.40 -15.44
N LEU A 169 -6.20 2.37 -15.21
CA LEU A 169 -5.24 2.79 -16.24
C LEU A 169 -3.92 1.97 -16.20
N TYR A 170 -3.74 1.15 -15.17
CA TYR A 170 -2.53 0.36 -14.93
C TYR A 170 -1.23 1.17 -14.96
N LYS A 171 -1.32 2.47 -14.63
CA LYS A 171 -0.20 3.41 -14.64
C LYS A 171 0.16 3.80 -13.22
N LEU A 172 1.44 3.69 -12.86
CA LEU A 172 1.97 4.23 -11.62
C LEU A 172 2.05 5.75 -11.72
N ALA A 173 1.51 6.45 -10.72
CA ALA A 173 1.61 7.91 -10.59
C ALA A 173 2.09 8.28 -9.18
N PRO A 174 2.78 9.44 -9.03
CA PRO A 174 3.22 9.92 -7.73
C PRO A 174 2.03 10.33 -6.84
N GLY A 175 2.24 10.31 -5.53
CA GLY A 175 1.23 10.70 -4.53
C GLY A 175 0.32 9.54 -4.10
N SER A 176 -0.61 9.83 -3.19
CA SER A 176 -1.60 8.87 -2.70
C SER A 176 -2.85 8.84 -3.57
N SER A 177 -3.53 7.68 -3.61
CA SER A 177 -4.83 7.57 -4.27
C SER A 177 -5.87 8.43 -3.53
N PRO A 178 -6.60 9.33 -4.23
CA PRO A 178 -7.51 10.28 -3.59
C PRO A 178 -8.78 9.63 -3.00
N LYS A 179 -9.17 8.44 -3.45
CA LYS A 179 -10.40 7.74 -3.00
C LYS A 179 -10.25 6.21 -2.99
N SER A 180 -11.09 5.56 -2.19
CA SER A 180 -11.32 4.11 -2.21
C SER A 180 -12.37 3.76 -3.28
N TYR A 181 -12.06 2.81 -4.16
CA TYR A 181 -12.94 2.44 -5.29
C TYR A 181 -13.81 1.20 -5.02
N GLY A 182 -13.96 0.78 -3.76
CA GLY A 182 -14.65 -0.46 -3.40
C GLY A 182 -16.08 -0.55 -3.92
N LEU A 183 -16.86 0.53 -3.80
CA LEU A 183 -18.24 0.59 -4.31
C LEU A 183 -18.32 0.52 -5.84
N ASN A 184 -17.32 1.07 -6.53
CA ASN A 184 -17.26 0.98 -7.99
C ASN A 184 -16.93 -0.44 -8.45
N VAL A 185 -16.06 -1.15 -7.73
CA VAL A 185 -15.81 -2.59 -7.97
C VAL A 185 -17.07 -3.42 -7.69
N ALA A 186 -17.81 -3.11 -6.63
CA ALA A 186 -19.09 -3.76 -6.34
C ALA A 186 -20.12 -3.56 -7.46
N ARG A 187 -20.14 -2.37 -8.10
CA ARG A 187 -20.96 -2.12 -9.29
C ARG A 187 -20.51 -2.95 -10.50
N LEU A 188 -19.20 -3.05 -10.74
CA LEU A 188 -18.64 -3.92 -11.79
C LEU A 188 -19.02 -5.40 -11.57
N ALA A 189 -19.10 -5.82 -10.31
CA ALA A 189 -19.57 -7.15 -9.91
C ALA A 189 -21.10 -7.31 -9.98
N ARG A 190 -21.84 -6.29 -10.47
CA ARG A 190 -23.30 -6.28 -10.66
C ARG A 190 -24.09 -6.54 -9.37
N LEU A 191 -23.62 -6.01 -8.23
CA LEU A 191 -24.41 -6.04 -7.01
C LEU A 191 -25.73 -5.25 -7.21
N PRO A 192 -26.87 -5.70 -6.62
CA PRO A 192 -28.15 -5.01 -6.77
C PRO A 192 -28.09 -3.55 -6.31
N ALA A 193 -28.74 -2.65 -7.06
CA ALA A 193 -28.77 -1.22 -6.74
C ALA A 193 -29.21 -0.88 -5.30
N PRO A 194 -30.18 -1.57 -4.67
CA PRO A 194 -30.50 -1.34 -3.26
C PRO A 194 -29.33 -1.61 -2.31
N VAL A 195 -28.52 -2.64 -2.57
CA VAL A 195 -27.33 -2.99 -1.78
C VAL A 195 -26.26 -1.93 -1.95
N LEU A 196 -26.00 -1.49 -3.18
CA LEU A 196 -25.01 -0.44 -3.46
C LEU A 196 -25.38 0.90 -2.79
N ARG A 197 -26.67 1.29 -2.80
CA ARG A 197 -27.13 2.50 -2.11
C ARG A 197 -26.92 2.42 -0.61
N LEU A 198 -27.26 1.28 0.01
CA LEU A 198 -27.04 1.07 1.44
C LEU A 198 -25.54 1.08 1.78
N ALA A 199 -24.72 0.42 0.98
CA ALA A 199 -23.27 0.39 1.16
C ALA A 199 -22.65 1.78 1.05
N ALA A 200 -23.11 2.61 0.10
CA ALA A 200 -22.69 4.01 -0.02
C ALA A 200 -23.04 4.84 1.22
N ALA A 201 -24.28 4.73 1.71
CA ALA A 201 -24.70 5.41 2.92
C ALA A 201 -23.88 4.99 4.15
N LYS A 202 -23.62 3.68 4.30
CA LYS A 202 -22.80 3.15 5.40
C LYS A 202 -21.33 3.56 5.31
N SER A 203 -20.76 3.60 4.10
CA SER A 203 -19.40 4.08 3.90
C SER A 203 -19.24 5.53 4.37
N ALA A 204 -20.18 6.41 4.02
CA ALA A 204 -20.17 7.81 4.44
C ALA A 204 -20.33 7.95 5.97
N GLU A 205 -21.20 7.14 6.59
CA GLU A 205 -21.36 7.09 8.05
C GLU A 205 -20.06 6.69 8.76
N PHE A 206 -19.38 5.66 8.27
CA PHE A 206 -18.10 5.21 8.83
C PHE A 206 -16.98 6.24 8.65
N GLU A 207 -16.89 6.88 7.48
CA GLU A 207 -15.93 7.96 7.25
C GLU A 207 -16.14 9.13 8.22
N ALA A 208 -17.40 9.54 8.44
CA ALA A 208 -17.74 10.59 9.38
C ALA A 208 -17.40 10.21 10.84
N LEU A 209 -17.67 8.96 11.24
CA LEU A 209 -17.32 8.46 12.57
C LEU A 209 -15.80 8.45 12.79
N MET A 210 -15.04 7.98 11.80
CA MET A 210 -13.57 7.94 11.86
C MET A 210 -12.97 9.34 11.92
N ALA A 211 -13.50 10.29 11.15
CA ALA A 211 -13.06 11.69 11.20
C ALA A 211 -13.27 12.32 12.58
N ARG A 212 -14.42 12.05 13.23
CA ARG A 212 -14.72 12.52 14.58
C ARG A 212 -13.79 11.92 15.63
N HIS A 213 -13.50 10.61 15.53
CA HIS A 213 -12.58 9.95 16.46
C HIS A 213 -11.14 10.45 16.29
N ALA A 214 -10.70 10.75 15.06
CA ALA A 214 -9.39 11.33 14.80
C ALA A 214 -9.25 12.75 15.39
N GLN A 215 -10.31 13.56 15.31
CA GLN A 215 -10.34 14.91 15.89
C GLN A 215 -10.36 14.89 17.43
N GLY A 216 -11.21 14.04 18.04
CA GLY A 216 -11.26 13.91 19.51
C GLY A 216 -9.98 13.34 20.12
N GLY A 217 -9.28 12.43 19.42
CA GLY A 217 -7.98 11.93 19.85
C GLY A 217 -6.86 12.97 19.78
N ALA A 218 -6.88 13.84 18.76
CA ALA A 218 -5.90 14.93 18.61
C ALA A 218 -6.09 16.02 19.69
N GLU A 219 -7.33 16.35 20.05
CA GLU A 219 -7.63 17.30 21.12
C GLU A 219 -7.25 16.75 22.51
N ALA A 220 -7.50 15.46 22.77
CA ALA A 220 -7.09 14.82 24.03
C ALA A 220 -5.55 14.72 24.17
N ALA A 221 -4.83 14.44 23.07
CA ALA A 221 -3.37 14.42 23.07
C ALA A 221 -2.74 15.81 23.22
N ALA A 222 -3.37 16.86 22.68
CA ALA A 222 -2.94 18.25 22.86
C ALA A 222 -3.22 18.79 24.28
N GLY A 223 -4.33 18.38 24.90
CA GLY A 223 -4.69 18.77 26.26
C GLY A 223 -3.84 18.10 27.36
N GLY A 224 -3.27 16.92 27.10
CA GLY A 224 -2.41 16.20 28.05
C GLY A 224 -0.97 16.72 28.15
N ALA A 225 -0.53 17.60 27.25
CA ALA A 225 0.82 18.18 27.25
C ALA A 225 0.93 19.47 28.10
N GLN A 226 -0.15 19.92 28.74
CA GLN A 226 -0.14 21.07 29.65
C GLN A 226 -0.60 20.65 31.06
N GLY A 227 0.35 20.30 31.92
CA GLY A 227 0.21 20.49 33.38
C GLY A 227 0.90 19.42 34.27
N PRO A 228 1.39 19.80 35.47
CA PRO A 228 1.96 21.07 35.90
C PRO A 228 3.47 20.93 36.25
N GLY A 229 4.17 22.06 36.30
CA GLY A 229 5.54 22.17 36.80
C GLY A 229 5.64 22.11 38.32
#